data_AF-A0AA38MB77-F1
#
_entry.id   AF-A0AA38MB77-F1
#
_cell.length_a   1.000
_cell.length_b   1.000
_cell.length_c   1.000
_cell.angle_alpha   90.00
_cell.angle_beta   90.00
_cell.angle_gamma   90.00
#
_symmetry.space_group_name_H-M   'P 1'
#
loop_
_entity.id
_entity.type
_entity.pdbx_description
1 polymer ?
#
loop_
_entity_poly.entity_id
_entity_poly.type
_entity_poly.pdbx_seq_one_letter_code
_entity_poly.pdbx_strand_id
1 'polypeptide(L)'
;MVPYKRKTTRQSWSQEWMVEALDAVSKGMPFKTAHKEFGVPLMSLKRRAKRKNMFALGGEKFLSSKRTVFTCTERKASTILTESNFDDVRRNLKF
;
A
#
# COMPACT_ATOMS: atom_id res chain seq x y z
N MET A 1 -17.11 18.28 -0.99
CA MET A 1 -17.10 17.00 -1.74
C MET A 1 -16.88 15.88 -0.74
N VAL A 2 -17.79 14.91 -0.63
CA VAL A 2 -17.62 13.80 0.35
C VAL A 2 -16.70 12.73 -0.27
N PRO A 3 -15.61 12.33 0.40
CA PRO A 3 -14.71 11.31 -0.13
C PRO A 3 -15.43 9.96 -0.25
N TYR A 4 -15.03 9.16 -1.25
CA TYR A 4 -15.61 7.84 -1.48
C TYR A 4 -15.42 6.92 -0.26
N LYS A 5 -16.53 6.49 0.35
CA LYS A 5 -16.53 5.47 1.41
C LYS A 5 -16.45 4.08 0.79
N ARG A 6 -15.39 3.34 1.14
CA ARG A 6 -15.21 1.96 0.67
C ARG A 6 -16.31 1.04 1.19
N LYS A 7 -16.76 0.12 0.34
CA LYS A 7 -17.76 -0.93 0.67
C LYS A 7 -17.18 -2.10 1.48
N THR A 8 -15.86 -2.29 1.47
CA THR A 8 -15.20 -3.44 2.11
C THR A 8 -14.08 -3.02 3.05
N THR A 9 -13.93 -3.77 4.14
CA THR A 9 -12.82 -3.67 5.09
C THR A 9 -11.64 -4.60 4.75
N ARG A 10 -11.71 -5.33 3.62
CA ARG A 10 -10.59 -6.18 3.19
C ARG A 10 -9.30 -5.36 3.03
N GLN A 11 -8.19 -5.91 3.52
CA GLN A 11 -6.86 -5.28 3.55
C GLN A 11 -6.76 -3.99 4.41
N SER A 12 -7.58 -3.87 5.45
CA SER A 12 -7.55 -2.76 6.41
C SER A 12 -6.31 -2.71 7.32
N TRP A 13 -5.48 -3.75 7.37
CA TRP A 13 -4.30 -3.81 8.24
C TRP A 13 -3.23 -2.76 7.87
N SER A 14 -2.57 -2.14 8.85
CA SER A 14 -1.47 -1.18 8.60
C SER A 14 -0.20 -1.89 8.13
N GLN A 15 0.64 -1.21 7.35
CA GLN A 15 1.96 -1.72 6.96
C GLN A 15 2.84 -1.98 8.20
N GLU A 16 2.77 -1.09 9.18
CA GLU A 16 3.50 -1.18 10.46
C GLU A 16 3.16 -2.47 11.21
N TRP A 17 1.87 -2.79 11.34
CA TRP A 17 1.42 -4.02 12.02
C TRP A 17 1.95 -5.29 11.35
N MET A 18 2.14 -5.28 10.02
CA MET A 18 2.74 -6.41 9.32
C MET A 18 4.25 -6.52 9.60
N VAL A 19 4.95 -5.39 9.75
CA VAL A 19 6.37 -5.36 10.13
C VAL A 19 6.53 -5.87 11.57
N GLU A 20 5.74 -5.36 12.50
CA GLU A 20 5.75 -5.79 13.90
C GLU A 20 5.43 -7.28 14.04
N ALA A 21 4.42 -7.78 13.30
CA ALA A 21 4.10 -9.20 13.29
C ALA A 21 5.25 -10.07 12.77
N LEU A 22 6.00 -9.60 11.78
CA LEU A 22 7.18 -10.31 11.26
C LEU A 22 8.32 -10.33 12.28
N ASP A 23 8.55 -9.21 12.96
CA ASP A 23 9.53 -9.09 14.04
C ASP A 23 9.18 -10.02 15.21
N ALA A 24 7.93 -10.02 15.68
CA ALA A 24 7.46 -10.90 16.73
C ALA A 24 7.63 -12.39 16.38
N VAL A 25 7.31 -12.77 15.13
CA VAL A 25 7.54 -14.14 14.64
C VAL A 25 9.03 -14.47 14.61
N SER A 26 9.88 -13.51 14.23
CA SER A 26 11.34 -13.70 14.22
C SER A 26 11.90 -13.94 15.63
N LYS A 27 11.27 -13.33 16.65
CA LYS A 27 11.56 -13.51 18.08
C LYS A 27 11.00 -14.83 18.66
N GLY A 28 10.32 -15.64 17.84
CA GLY A 28 9.80 -16.96 18.22
C GLY A 28 8.29 -17.04 18.43
N MET A 29 7.53 -15.95 18.20
CA MET A 29 6.08 -15.98 18.35
C MET A 29 5.42 -16.89 17.29
N PRO A 30 4.46 -17.76 17.66
CA PRO A 30 3.73 -18.59 16.69
C PRO A 30 2.88 -17.75 15.72
N PHE A 31 2.85 -18.14 14.44
CA PHE A 31 2.08 -17.44 13.41
C PHE A 31 0.59 -17.24 13.75
N LYS A 32 -0.04 -18.24 14.38
CA LYS A 32 -1.47 -18.16 14.76
C LYS A 32 -1.72 -17.08 15.82
N THR A 33 -0.76 -16.87 16.72
CA THR A 33 -0.83 -15.86 17.78
C THR A 33 -0.59 -14.47 17.19
N ALA A 34 0.51 -14.30 16.46
CA ALA A 34 0.87 -13.03 15.83
C ALA A 34 -0.25 -12.50 14.90
N HIS A 35 -0.88 -13.36 14.10
CA HIS A 35 -1.98 -12.93 13.22
C HIS A 35 -3.16 -12.32 14.01
N LYS A 36 -3.49 -12.90 15.17
CA LYS A 36 -4.61 -12.43 16.00
C LYS A 36 -4.27 -11.13 16.70
N GLU A 37 -3.05 -11.04 17.22
CA GLU A 37 -2.55 -9.89 17.97
C GLU A 37 -2.42 -8.64 17.10
N PHE A 38 -1.80 -8.76 15.92
CA PHE A 38 -1.58 -7.65 15.00
C PHE A 38 -2.68 -7.46 13.95
N GLY A 39 -3.72 -8.30 13.96
CA GLY A 39 -4.84 -8.22 13.02
C GLY A 39 -4.45 -8.42 11.54
N VAL A 40 -3.32 -9.09 11.27
CA VAL A 40 -2.80 -9.30 9.91
C VAL A 40 -3.24 -10.65 9.33
N PRO A 41 -3.37 -10.80 7.99
CA PRO A 41 -3.74 -12.08 7.39
C PRO A 41 -2.67 -13.16 7.59
N LEU A 42 -3.06 -14.29 8.19
CA LEU A 42 -2.19 -15.41 8.54
C LEU A 42 -1.33 -15.91 7.36
N MET A 43 -1.96 -16.13 6.20
CA MET A 43 -1.24 -16.65 5.02
C MET A 43 -0.28 -15.61 4.43
N SER A 44 -0.61 -14.32 4.51
CA SER A 44 0.28 -13.24 4.11
C SER A 44 1.52 -13.19 5.00
N LEU A 45 1.33 -13.25 6.32
CA LEU A 45 2.41 -13.29 7.30
C LEU A 45 3.34 -14.49 7.07
N LYS A 46 2.77 -15.69 6.92
CA LYS A 46 3.54 -16.93 6.71
C LYS A 46 4.35 -16.92 5.41
N ARG A 47 3.78 -16.39 4.31
CA ARG A 47 4.48 -16.28 3.02
C ARG A 47 5.64 -15.29 3.07
N ARG A 48 5.45 -14.16 3.76
CA ARG A 48 6.49 -13.14 3.97
C ARG A 48 7.63 -13.67 4.84
N ALA A 49 7.31 -14.27 5.99
CA ALA A 49 8.31 -14.83 6.90
C ALA A 49 9.17 -15.93 6.24
N LYS A 50 8.55 -16.77 5.39
CA LYS A 50 9.26 -17.83 4.64
C LYS A 50 9.94 -17.33 3.35
N ARG A 51 9.98 -16.01 3.11
CA ARG A 51 10.53 -15.39 1.88
C ARG A 51 10.00 -16.01 0.58
N LYS A 52 8.73 -16.47 0.58
CA LYS A 52 8.05 -17.04 -0.61
C LYS A 52 7.42 -15.98 -1.52
N ASN A 53 7.67 -14.70 -1.24
CA ASN A 53 7.21 -13.56 -2.02
C ASN A 53 8.42 -12.89 -2.66
N MET A 54 8.35 -12.64 -3.96
CA MET A 54 9.39 -11.88 -4.65
C MET A 54 9.28 -10.36 -4.39
N PHE A 55 8.05 -9.85 -4.24
CA PHE A 55 7.80 -8.40 -4.20
C PHE A 55 7.26 -7.92 -2.87
N ALA A 56 6.30 -8.64 -2.29
CA ALA A 56 5.71 -8.30 -1.00
C ALA A 56 6.64 -8.71 0.16
N LEU A 57 7.66 -7.89 0.38
CA LEU A 57 8.60 -7.94 1.49
C LEU A 57 8.14 -7.00 2.61
N GLY A 58 8.54 -7.30 3.86
CA GLY A 58 8.21 -6.48 5.02
C GLY A 58 6.71 -6.19 5.16
N GLY A 59 6.36 -4.92 5.34
CA GLY A 59 4.97 -4.44 5.50
C GLY A 59 4.26 -4.03 4.21
N GLU A 60 4.95 -3.97 3.07
CA GLU A 60 4.38 -3.38 1.85
C GLU A 60 3.17 -4.16 1.33
N LYS A 61 2.14 -3.44 0.88
CA LYS A 61 0.91 -4.00 0.33
C LYS A 61 1.05 -4.18 -1.18
N PHE A 62 0.75 -5.38 -1.65
CA PHE A 62 0.73 -5.70 -3.07
C PHE A 62 -0.53 -6.44 -3.45
N LEU A 63 -0.96 -6.24 -4.70
CA LEU A 63 -2.03 -7.01 -5.32
C LEU A 63 -1.46 -8.30 -5.91
N SER A 64 -1.03 -9.21 -5.02
CA SER A 64 -0.49 -10.52 -5.40
C SER A 64 0.69 -10.38 -6.39
N SER A 65 0.56 -10.94 -7.60
CA SER A 65 1.56 -10.86 -8.67
C SER A 65 1.56 -9.55 -9.44
N LYS A 66 0.53 -8.71 -9.27
CA LYS A 66 0.35 -7.49 -10.05
C LYS A 66 1.08 -6.32 -9.41
N ARG A 67 1.74 -5.52 -10.26
CA ARG A 67 2.43 -4.29 -9.90
C ARG A 67 1.80 -3.11 -10.63
N THR A 68 1.86 -1.94 -10.02
CA THR A 68 1.52 -0.68 -10.70
C THR A 68 2.70 -0.26 -11.56
N VAL A 69 2.48 -0.09 -12.86
CA VAL A 69 3.53 0.34 -13.81
C VAL A 69 3.91 1.80 -13.59
N PHE A 70 2.92 2.65 -13.35
CA PHE A 70 3.15 4.05 -13.01
C PHE A 70 3.53 4.17 -11.53
N THR A 71 4.77 4.57 -11.27
CA THR A 71 5.23 4.89 -9.92
C THR A 71 4.52 6.14 -9.40
N CYS A 72 4.39 6.28 -8.08
CA CYS A 72 3.77 7.47 -7.47
C CYS A 72 4.50 8.76 -7.91
N THR A 73 5.80 8.65 -8.17
CA THR A 73 6.67 9.72 -8.68
C THR A 73 6.26 10.18 -10.08
N GLU A 74 6.03 9.24 -11.01
CA GLU A 74 5.56 9.56 -12.37
C GLU A 74 4.12 10.08 -12.38
N ARG A 75 3.25 9.56 -11.49
CA ARG A 75 1.88 10.05 -11.37
C ARG A 75 1.84 11.50 -10.86
N LYS A 76 2.65 11.84 -9.85
CA LYS A 76 2.78 13.22 -9.36
C LYS A 76 3.35 14.15 -10.44
N ALA A 77 4.35 13.71 -11.21
CA ALA A 77 4.88 14.48 -12.32
C ALA A 77 3.81 14.75 -13.40
N SER A 78 2.98 13.77 -13.77
CA SER A 78 1.86 14.00 -14.70
C SER A 78 0.82 14.98 -14.16
N THR A 79 0.55 14.99 -12.85
CA THR A 79 -0.37 15.94 -12.22
C THR A 79 0.20 17.36 -12.22
N ILE A 80 1.49 17.51 -11.88
CA ILE A 80 2.19 18.82 -11.86
C ILE A 80 2.23 19.43 -13.27
N LEU A 81 2.47 18.61 -14.31
CA LEU A 81 2.47 19.07 -15.71
C LEU A 81 1.07 19.47 -16.22
N THR A 82 0.00 18.88 -15.69
CA THR A 82 -1.36 19.29 -16.04
C THR A 82 -1.79 20.59 -15.34
N GLU A 83 -1.32 20.84 -14.11
CA GLU A 83 -1.63 22.06 -13.37
C GLU A 83 -0.94 23.29 -14.00
N SER A 84 0.32 23.16 -14.42
CA SER A 84 1.05 24.23 -15.13
C SER A 84 0.40 24.59 -16.47
N ASN A 85 -0.16 23.61 -17.19
CA ASN A 85 -0.86 23.86 -18.47
C ASN A 85 -2.24 24.50 -18.26
N PHE A 86 -2.94 24.22 -17.17
CA PHE A 86 -4.27 24.76 -16.90
C PHE A 86 -4.22 26.24 -16.45
N ASP A 87 -3.24 26.60 -15.62
CA ASP A 87 -3.06 27.98 -15.14
C ASP A 87 -2.54 28.93 -16.24
N ASP A 88 -1.78 28.43 -17.21
CA ASP A 88 -1.36 29.20 -18.39
C ASP A 88 -2.49 29.43 -19.39
N VAL A 89 -3.38 28.44 -19.61
CA VAL A 89 -4.57 28.61 -20.46
C VAL A 89 -5.54 29.63 -19.84
N ARG A 90 -5.69 29.65 -18.52
CA ARG A 90 -6.53 30.63 -17.81
C ARG A 90 -6.00 32.06 -17.89
N ARG A 91 -4.67 32.23 -17.93
CA ARG A 91 -4.02 33.56 -18.10
C ARG A 91 -4.14 34.11 -19.53
N ASN A 92 -4.26 33.25 -20.54
CA ASN A 92 -4.42 33.63 -21.94
C ASN A 92 -5.88 33.74 -22.42
N LEU A 93 -6.86 33.39 -21.57
CA LEU A 93 -8.27 33.66 -21.81
C LEU A 93 -8.70 34.92 -21.04
N LYS A 94 -8.14 36.08 -21.41
CA LYS A 94 -8.75 37.38 -21.08
C LYS A 94 -9.70 37.74 -22.24
N PHE A 95 -11.00 37.53 -22.03
CA PHE A 95 -12.03 38.22 -22.80
C PHE A 95 -12.07 39.69 -22.39
#